data_AF-E9HRD4-F1
#
_entry.id   AF-E9HRD4-F1
#
_cell.length_a   1.000
_cell.length_b   1.000
_cell.length_c   1.000
_cell.angle_alpha   90.00
_cell.angle_beta   90.00
_cell.angle_gamma   90.00
#
_symmetry.space_group_name_H-M   'P 1'
#
loop_
_entity.id
_entity.type
_entity.pdbx_description
1 polymer ?
#
loop_
_entity_poly.entity_id
_entity_poly.type
_entity_poly.pdbx_seq_one_letter_code
_entity_poly.pdbx_strand_id
1 'polypeptide(L)'
;RLMQDLGAFSSFPVQSDFRKEEAAIRRVISSIDQLLPSDRDRKLKQQSSKILNYYTVDLLQQQFAFINWTVLFRESLGKSIPSDTTVVVHYPEILHQIQAIVNSTEPRIIHNSLLMLVVRDLALELFKSPPGMDKWSFCIQAAKGGFGEVLSGIYLNHFTPAQLENYRVKAEEMFVALKESVVEMIQQSSWPDSITKQKALSKASNLRPNVVAPSIFFNQTFLESMAAQVNIDGLDFVAGTWQMYRLFRRDF
;
A
#
# COMPACT_ATOMS: atom_id res chain seq x y z
N ARG A 1 21.04 -7.36 14.71
CA ARG A 1 20.52 -6.28 15.59
C ARG A 1 19.07 -6.57 15.94
N LEU A 2 18.05 -6.31 15.10
CA LEU A 2 16.65 -6.66 15.44
C LEU A 2 16.42 -8.13 15.88
N MET A 3 17.08 -9.10 15.23
CA MET A 3 16.99 -10.54 15.60
C MET A 3 17.78 -10.93 16.86
N GLN A 4 18.72 -10.10 17.31
CA GLN A 4 19.42 -10.28 18.60
C GLN A 4 18.65 -9.60 19.74
N ASP A 5 17.98 -8.49 19.46
CA ASP A 5 17.24 -7.69 20.44
C ASP A 5 15.92 -8.36 20.88
N LEU A 6 15.41 -9.34 20.13
CA LEU A 6 14.15 -10.04 20.41
C LEU A 6 14.26 -11.22 21.39
N GLY A 7 15.47 -11.61 21.84
CA GLY A 7 15.65 -12.55 22.96
C GLY A 7 14.98 -13.94 22.86
N ALA A 8 14.39 -14.31 21.72
CA ALA A 8 13.48 -15.46 21.59
C ALA A 8 14.17 -16.83 21.45
N PHE A 9 15.50 -16.89 21.41
CA PHE A 9 16.22 -18.14 21.24
C PHE A 9 17.43 -18.21 22.18
N SER A 10 17.25 -18.85 23.33
CA SER A 10 18.35 -19.35 24.16
C SER A 10 19.03 -20.53 23.42
N SER A 11 20.24 -20.28 22.94
CA SER A 11 21.29 -21.26 22.59
C SER A 11 20.83 -22.59 21.97
N PHE A 12 20.55 -22.59 20.67
CA PHE A 12 20.67 -23.82 19.88
C PHE A 12 22.15 -24.06 19.53
N PRO A 13 22.65 -25.30 19.55
CA PRO A 13 23.99 -25.60 19.08
C PRO A 13 24.05 -25.28 17.57
N VAL A 14 24.73 -24.20 17.21
CA VAL A 14 24.78 -23.65 15.84
C VAL A 14 25.67 -24.55 14.97
N GLN A 15 25.09 -25.65 14.47
CA GLN A 15 25.67 -26.41 13.38
C GLN A 15 25.75 -25.54 12.13
N SER A 16 26.89 -25.61 11.44
CA SER A 16 27.34 -24.76 10.32
C SER A 16 26.35 -24.53 9.18
N ASP A 17 25.31 -25.36 9.10
CA ASP A 17 24.29 -25.33 8.06
C ASP A 17 23.33 -24.14 8.21
N PHE A 18 22.91 -23.83 9.44
CA PHE A 18 22.02 -22.70 9.73
C PHE A 18 22.61 -21.35 9.31
N ARG A 19 23.92 -21.16 9.47
CA ARG A 19 24.60 -19.91 9.06
C ARG A 19 24.63 -19.74 7.54
N LYS A 20 24.72 -20.84 6.79
CA LYS A 20 24.67 -20.81 5.32
C LYS A 20 23.26 -20.50 4.84
N GLU A 21 22.25 -21.13 5.44
CA GLU A 21 20.84 -20.87 5.18
C GLU A 21 20.47 -19.41 5.52
N GLU A 22 20.90 -18.90 6.68
CA GLU A 22 20.70 -17.49 7.07
C GLU A 22 21.35 -16.53 6.05
N ALA A 23 22.58 -16.79 5.62
CA ALA A 23 23.27 -15.97 4.65
C ALA A 23 22.61 -16.01 3.26
N ALA A 24 22.00 -17.13 2.88
CA ALA A 24 21.23 -17.25 1.65
C ALA A 24 19.92 -16.45 1.74
N ILE A 25 19.16 -16.58 2.84
CA ILE A 25 17.94 -15.82 3.10
C ILE A 25 18.22 -14.31 3.08
N ARG A 26 19.25 -13.86 3.78
CA ARG A 26 19.65 -12.44 3.80
C ARG A 26 19.97 -11.92 2.41
N ARG A 27 20.66 -12.72 1.59
CA ARG A 27 20.97 -12.36 0.20
C ARG A 27 19.71 -12.19 -0.63
N VAL A 28 18.78 -13.16 -0.58
CA VAL A 28 17.50 -13.08 -1.31
C VAL A 28 16.74 -11.81 -0.91
N ILE A 29 16.57 -11.55 0.39
CA ILE A 29 15.90 -10.35 0.90
C ILE A 29 16.58 -9.08 0.39
N SER A 30 17.92 -9.01 0.49
CA SER A 30 18.66 -7.84 0.02
C SER A 30 18.54 -7.62 -1.48
N SER A 31 18.53 -8.69 -2.28
CA SER A 31 18.32 -8.60 -3.72
C SER A 31 16.93 -8.09 -4.03
N ILE A 32 15.89 -8.62 -3.36
CA ILE A 32 14.51 -8.15 -3.55
C ILE A 32 14.38 -6.68 -3.16
N ASP A 33 14.92 -6.25 -2.01
CA ASP A 33 14.85 -4.86 -1.56
C ASP A 33 15.54 -3.90 -2.55
N GLN A 34 16.64 -4.34 -3.22
CA GLN A 34 17.32 -3.56 -4.25
C GLN A 34 16.53 -3.46 -5.57
N LEU A 35 15.64 -4.42 -5.85
CA LEU A 35 14.80 -4.38 -7.04
C LEU A 35 13.63 -3.40 -6.90
N LEU A 36 13.20 -3.10 -5.67
CA LEU A 36 12.03 -2.25 -5.44
C LEU A 36 12.32 -0.81 -5.90
N PRO A 37 11.43 -0.21 -6.72
CA PRO A 37 11.65 1.13 -7.22
C PRO A 37 11.54 2.15 -6.09
N SER A 38 12.41 3.15 -6.09
CA SER A 38 12.31 4.26 -5.13
C SER A 38 10.99 5.02 -5.31
N ASP A 39 10.49 5.70 -4.27
CA ASP A 39 9.27 6.52 -4.39
C ASP A 39 9.39 7.60 -5.47
N ARG A 40 10.61 8.10 -5.70
CA ARG A 40 10.89 9.03 -6.80
C ARG A 40 10.68 8.34 -8.15
N ASP A 41 11.24 7.15 -8.34
CA ASP A 41 11.11 6.41 -9.61
C ASP A 41 9.67 5.99 -9.87
N ARG A 42 8.94 5.57 -8.83
CA ARG A 42 7.50 5.26 -8.90
C ARG A 42 6.71 6.46 -9.42
N LYS A 43 6.92 7.64 -8.83
CA LYS A 43 6.26 8.89 -9.25
C LYS A 43 6.62 9.28 -10.68
N LEU A 44 7.89 9.20 -11.07
CA LEU A 44 8.34 9.54 -12.43
C LEU A 44 7.74 8.61 -13.49
N LYS A 45 7.69 7.30 -13.21
CA LYS A 45 7.08 6.33 -14.14
C LYS A 45 5.56 6.48 -14.20
N GLN A 46 4.89 6.76 -13.08
CA GLN A 46 3.46 7.10 -13.05
C GLN A 46 3.15 8.33 -13.91
N GLN A 47 3.93 9.41 -13.74
CA GLN A 47 3.75 10.67 -14.47
C GLN A 47 3.94 10.52 -15.99
N SER A 48 4.77 9.57 -16.42
CA SER A 48 5.03 9.32 -17.84
C SER A 48 4.10 8.25 -18.45
N SER A 49 3.11 7.75 -17.71
CA SER A 49 2.26 6.60 -18.09
C SER A 49 3.03 5.33 -18.47
N LYS A 50 4.33 5.25 -18.15
CA LYS A 50 5.21 4.11 -18.48
C LYS A 50 5.02 2.90 -17.56
N ILE A 51 4.04 2.96 -16.65
CA ILE A 51 3.67 1.87 -15.75
C ILE A 51 2.51 1.04 -16.28
N LEU A 52 1.89 1.40 -17.39
CA LEU A 52 0.73 0.68 -17.91
C LEU A 52 1.19 -0.33 -18.96
N ASN A 53 1.62 -1.52 -18.51
CA ASN A 53 1.94 -2.63 -19.39
C ASN A 53 0.81 -3.65 -19.30
N TYR A 54 0.08 -3.83 -20.39
CA TYR A 54 -1.11 -4.67 -20.43
C TYR A 54 -0.76 -6.10 -20.85
N TYR A 55 -1.23 -7.06 -20.06
CA TYR A 55 -1.07 -8.49 -20.28
C TYR A 55 -2.43 -9.16 -20.16
N THR A 56 -2.70 -10.19 -20.96
CA THR A 56 -3.76 -11.15 -20.59
C THR A 56 -3.21 -12.10 -19.52
N VAL A 57 -4.07 -12.76 -18.74
CA VAL A 57 -3.63 -13.78 -17.76
C VAL A 57 -2.82 -14.88 -18.46
N ASP A 58 -3.22 -15.29 -19.67
CA ASP A 58 -2.45 -16.24 -20.46
C ASP A 58 -1.05 -15.72 -20.84
N LEU A 59 -0.95 -14.48 -21.32
CA LEU A 59 0.34 -13.90 -21.68
C LEU A 59 1.23 -13.72 -20.44
N LEU A 60 0.63 -13.34 -19.31
CA LEU A 60 1.31 -13.25 -18.02
C LEU A 60 1.90 -14.61 -17.61
N GLN A 61 1.13 -15.69 -17.78
CA GLN A 61 1.57 -17.05 -17.47
C GLN A 61 2.71 -17.52 -18.38
N GLN A 62 2.69 -17.13 -19.66
CA GLN A 62 3.75 -17.46 -20.62
C GLN A 62 5.04 -16.69 -20.33
N GLN A 63 4.95 -15.40 -20.00
CA GLN A 63 6.14 -14.55 -19.79
C GLN A 63 6.75 -14.70 -18.39
N PHE A 64 5.93 -14.99 -17.37
CA PHE A 64 6.34 -15.02 -15.97
C PHE A 64 5.98 -16.36 -15.31
N ALA A 65 6.52 -17.45 -15.85
CA ALA A 65 6.11 -18.81 -15.49
C ALA A 65 6.57 -19.31 -14.10
N PHE A 66 7.28 -18.49 -13.32
CA PHE A 66 7.73 -18.84 -11.97
C PHE A 66 6.60 -18.90 -10.93
N ILE A 67 5.43 -18.34 -11.27
CA ILE A 67 4.19 -18.39 -10.48
C ILE A 67 3.09 -18.99 -11.35
N ASN A 68 2.21 -19.79 -10.73
CA ASN A 68 0.93 -20.12 -11.33
C ASN A 68 -0.07 -18.99 -11.04
N TRP A 69 -0.22 -18.07 -11.98
CA TRP A 69 -1.00 -16.85 -11.80
C TRP A 69 -2.48 -17.14 -11.63
N THR A 70 -3.01 -18.13 -12.33
CA THR A 70 -4.42 -18.54 -12.20
C THR A 70 -4.72 -19.08 -10.80
N VAL A 71 -3.79 -19.83 -10.20
CA VAL A 71 -3.92 -20.29 -8.80
C VAL A 71 -3.78 -19.09 -7.86
N LEU A 72 -2.76 -18.25 -8.03
CA LEU A 72 -2.55 -17.09 -7.16
C LEU A 72 -3.78 -16.18 -7.13
N PHE A 73 -4.32 -15.82 -8.30
CA PHE A 73 -5.51 -14.98 -8.37
C PHE A 73 -6.74 -15.61 -7.75
N ARG A 74 -6.93 -16.93 -7.90
CA ARG A 74 -8.05 -17.64 -7.28
C ARG A 74 -7.95 -17.63 -5.77
N GLU A 75 -6.79 -17.94 -5.22
CA GLU A 75 -6.56 -17.98 -3.77
C GLU A 75 -6.61 -16.58 -3.15
N SER A 76 -6.07 -15.56 -3.84
CA SER A 76 -6.03 -14.19 -3.34
C SER A 76 -7.35 -13.43 -3.48
N LEU A 77 -8.12 -13.66 -4.55
CA LEU A 77 -9.38 -12.93 -4.80
C LEU A 77 -10.64 -13.75 -4.47
N GLY A 78 -10.50 -15.03 -4.13
CA GLY A 78 -11.62 -15.93 -3.86
C GLY A 78 -12.48 -16.25 -5.09
N LYS A 79 -11.99 -15.96 -6.31
CA LYS A 79 -12.73 -16.19 -7.57
C LYS A 79 -11.80 -16.56 -8.72
N SER A 80 -12.28 -17.40 -9.63
CA SER A 80 -11.54 -17.73 -10.85
C SER A 80 -11.53 -16.54 -11.80
N ILE A 81 -10.37 -16.25 -12.39
CA ILE A 81 -10.22 -15.21 -13.41
C ILE A 81 -10.12 -15.87 -14.79
N PRO A 82 -10.90 -15.43 -15.80
CA PRO A 82 -10.74 -15.86 -17.18
C PRO A 82 -9.36 -15.55 -17.76
N SER A 83 -8.86 -16.46 -18.58
CA SER A 83 -7.55 -16.39 -19.26
C SER A 83 -7.29 -15.14 -20.11
N ASP A 84 -8.35 -14.58 -20.69
CA ASP A 84 -8.34 -13.38 -21.53
C ASP A 84 -8.43 -12.07 -20.73
N THR A 85 -8.60 -12.15 -19.40
CA THR A 85 -8.69 -10.98 -18.53
C THR A 85 -7.41 -10.16 -18.62
N THR A 86 -7.56 -8.85 -18.82
CA THR A 86 -6.43 -7.92 -18.86
C THR A 86 -5.94 -7.57 -17.45
N VAL A 87 -4.64 -7.72 -17.24
CA VAL A 87 -3.89 -7.38 -16.03
C VAL A 87 -2.87 -6.30 -16.38
N VAL A 88 -2.71 -5.31 -15.50
CA VAL A 88 -1.71 -4.26 -15.64
C VAL A 88 -0.48 -4.62 -14.81
N VAL A 89 0.67 -4.76 -15.46
CA VAL A 89 1.95 -5.00 -14.80
C VAL A 89 2.76 -3.70 -14.79
N HIS A 90 2.99 -3.14 -13.60
CA HIS A 90 3.70 -1.86 -13.50
C HIS A 90 5.20 -1.94 -13.80
N TYR A 91 5.83 -3.07 -13.49
CA TYR A 91 7.28 -3.24 -13.59
C TYR A 91 7.65 -4.64 -14.14
N PRO A 92 7.44 -4.91 -15.43
CA PRO A 92 7.75 -6.22 -16.01
C PRO A 92 9.23 -6.61 -15.84
N GLU A 93 10.15 -5.65 -15.96
CA GLU A 93 11.59 -5.86 -15.73
C GLU A 93 11.93 -6.35 -14.31
N ILE A 94 11.17 -5.90 -13.31
CA ILE A 94 11.34 -6.36 -11.93
C ILE A 94 10.84 -7.80 -11.81
N LEU A 95 9.71 -8.14 -12.44
CA LEU A 95 9.20 -9.51 -12.46
C LEU A 95 10.18 -10.49 -13.12
N HIS A 96 10.86 -10.09 -14.20
CA HIS A 96 11.91 -10.91 -14.81
C HIS A 96 13.10 -11.14 -13.86
N GLN A 97 13.51 -10.11 -13.12
CA GLN A 97 14.59 -10.24 -12.13
C GLN A 97 14.18 -11.10 -10.94
N ILE A 98 12.93 -10.98 -10.46
CA ILE A 98 12.37 -11.86 -9.43
C ILE A 98 12.35 -13.31 -9.93
N GLN A 99 11.90 -13.54 -11.16
CA GLN A 99 11.93 -14.88 -11.78
C GLN A 99 13.34 -15.47 -11.80
N ALA A 100 14.36 -14.68 -12.14
CA ALA A 100 15.75 -15.13 -12.13
C ALA A 100 16.22 -15.51 -10.70
N ILE A 101 15.84 -14.74 -9.68
CA ILE A 101 16.13 -15.06 -8.28
C ILE A 101 15.43 -16.35 -7.86
N VAL A 102 14.13 -16.48 -8.15
CA VAL A 102 13.34 -17.66 -7.77
C VAL A 102 13.86 -18.92 -8.45
N ASN A 103 14.16 -18.87 -9.75
CA ASN A 103 14.64 -20.02 -10.50
C ASN A 103 16.05 -20.48 -10.10
N SER A 104 16.89 -19.57 -9.58
CA SER A 104 18.25 -19.87 -9.16
C SER A 104 18.40 -20.17 -7.67
N THR A 105 17.31 -20.11 -6.91
CA THR A 105 17.30 -20.29 -5.45
C THR A 105 16.52 -21.53 -5.06
N GLU A 106 17.03 -22.28 -4.09
CA GLU A 106 16.33 -23.46 -3.57
C GLU A 106 14.94 -23.09 -3.00
N PRO A 107 13.89 -23.88 -3.27
CA PRO A 107 12.52 -23.58 -2.82
C PRO A 107 12.40 -23.32 -1.31
N ARG A 108 13.17 -24.05 -0.49
CA ARG A 108 13.23 -23.86 0.96
C ARG A 108 13.74 -22.47 1.34
N ILE A 109 14.78 -21.99 0.67
CA ILE A 109 15.35 -20.67 0.92
C ILE A 109 14.35 -19.58 0.51
N ILE A 110 13.65 -19.74 -0.62
CA ILE A 110 12.58 -18.83 -1.02
C ILE A 110 11.45 -18.81 0.03
N HIS A 111 10.97 -19.98 0.46
CA HIS A 111 9.94 -20.09 1.49
C HIS A 111 10.34 -19.37 2.79
N ASN A 112 11.53 -19.66 3.32
CA ASN A 112 12.03 -19.03 4.53
C ASN A 112 12.29 -17.52 4.36
N SER A 113 12.67 -17.08 3.15
CA SER A 113 12.79 -15.65 2.84
C SER A 113 11.45 -14.94 2.84
N LEU A 114 10.41 -15.54 2.25
CA LEU A 114 9.04 -15.01 2.29
C LEU A 114 8.52 -14.92 3.73
N LEU A 115 8.74 -15.95 4.56
CA LEU A 115 8.39 -15.91 5.97
C LEU A 115 9.12 -14.77 6.70
N MET A 116 10.41 -14.59 6.44
CA MET A 116 11.19 -13.52 7.06
C MET A 116 10.75 -12.13 6.61
N LEU A 117 10.31 -11.95 5.35
CA LEU A 117 9.72 -10.70 4.88
C LEU A 117 8.42 -10.39 5.64
N VAL A 118 7.53 -11.38 5.81
CA VAL A 118 6.30 -11.22 6.60
C VAL A 118 6.62 -10.84 8.05
N VAL A 119 7.56 -11.54 8.68
CA VAL A 119 7.98 -11.24 10.06
C VAL A 119 8.59 -9.85 10.17
N ARG A 120 9.43 -9.45 9.21
CA ARG A 120 10.03 -8.11 9.16
C ARG A 120 8.96 -7.04 9.06
N ASP A 121 8.02 -7.19 8.15
CA ASP A 121 6.98 -6.19 7.91
C ASP A 121 6.07 -6.07 9.14
N LEU A 122 5.64 -7.20 9.70
CA LEU A 122 4.91 -7.20 10.97
C LEU A 122 5.72 -6.57 12.10
N ALA A 123 7.02 -6.84 12.20
CA ALA A 123 7.82 -6.27 13.28
C ALA A 123 7.98 -4.76 13.17
N LEU A 124 8.13 -4.24 11.94
CA LEU A 124 8.19 -2.80 11.68
C LEU A 124 6.84 -2.13 11.98
N GLU A 125 5.74 -2.77 11.60
CA GLU A 125 4.40 -2.22 11.76
C GLU A 125 3.86 -2.33 13.20
N LEU A 126 4.23 -3.37 13.94
CA LEU A 126 3.66 -3.66 15.27
C LEU A 126 4.55 -3.24 16.44
N PHE A 127 5.87 -3.35 16.30
CA PHE A 127 6.78 -3.24 17.46
C PHE A 127 7.72 -2.04 17.40
N LYS A 128 7.89 -1.44 16.23
CA LYS A 128 8.89 -0.39 16.03
C LYS A 128 8.25 0.98 15.85
N SER A 129 8.05 1.68 16.96
CA SER A 129 7.78 3.12 16.89
C SER A 129 8.92 3.84 16.14
N PRO A 130 8.62 4.69 15.14
CA PRO A 130 9.62 5.53 14.49
C PRO A 130 10.40 6.36 15.53
N PRO A 131 11.71 6.59 15.33
CA PRO A 131 12.48 7.46 16.22
C PRO A 131 11.80 8.83 16.37
N GLY A 132 11.55 9.25 17.61
CA GLY A 132 10.89 10.53 17.92
C GLY A 132 9.36 10.46 18.02
N MET A 133 8.73 9.30 17.84
CA MET A 133 7.29 9.12 18.03
C MET A 133 6.99 8.46 19.37
N ASP A 134 6.10 9.08 20.15
CA ASP A 134 5.62 8.52 21.41
C ASP A 134 4.71 7.29 21.17
N LYS A 135 4.61 6.43 22.18
CA LYS A 135 3.87 5.17 22.07
C LYS A 135 2.39 5.37 21.75
N TRP A 136 1.77 6.40 22.31
CA TRP A 136 0.34 6.67 22.07
C TRP A 136 0.10 7.05 20.61
N SER A 137 0.92 7.96 20.07
CA SER A 137 0.86 8.35 18.66
C SER A 137 1.06 7.15 17.73
N PHE A 138 1.99 6.24 18.06
CA PHE A 138 2.19 5.00 17.32
C PHE A 138 0.94 4.10 17.35
N CYS A 139 0.34 3.88 18.52
CA CYS A 139 -0.90 3.08 18.63
C CYS A 139 -2.05 3.68 17.83
N ILE A 140 -2.19 5.00 17.81
CA ILE A 140 -3.20 5.69 16.97
C ILE A 140 -2.92 5.46 15.48
N GLN A 141 -1.66 5.47 15.05
CA GLN A 141 -1.32 5.16 13.64
C GLN A 141 -1.64 3.70 13.29
N ALA A 142 -1.31 2.76 14.17
CA ALA A 142 -1.66 1.35 13.98
C ALA A 142 -3.19 1.17 13.86
N ALA A 143 -3.96 1.79 14.77
CA ALA A 143 -5.43 1.75 14.73
C ALA A 143 -6.00 2.39 13.45
N LYS A 144 -5.41 3.49 12.96
CA LYS A 144 -5.79 4.10 11.67
C LYS A 144 -5.60 3.16 10.48
N GLY A 145 -4.60 2.28 10.53
CA GLY A 145 -4.31 1.33 9.46
C GLY A 145 -5.44 0.34 9.19
N GLY A 146 -6.25 -0.02 10.19
CA GLY A 146 -7.37 -0.95 10.01
C GLY A 146 -8.75 -0.42 10.39
N PHE A 147 -8.84 0.63 11.20
CA PHE A 147 -10.11 1.25 11.59
C PHE A 147 -10.25 2.67 11.03
N GLY A 148 -9.63 2.96 9.89
CA GLY A 148 -9.62 4.30 9.28
C GLY A 148 -11.03 4.89 9.13
N GLU A 149 -11.97 4.10 8.64
CA GLU A 149 -13.37 4.52 8.48
C GLU A 149 -14.08 4.73 9.83
N VAL A 150 -13.90 3.83 10.80
CA VAL A 150 -14.48 3.94 12.16
C VAL A 150 -13.96 5.17 12.88
N LEU A 151 -12.64 5.37 12.88
CA LEU A 151 -11.99 6.54 13.46
C LEU A 151 -12.40 7.83 12.75
N SER A 152 -12.61 7.79 11.43
CA SER A 152 -13.14 8.93 10.68
C SER A 152 -14.57 9.27 11.10
N GLY A 153 -15.43 8.28 11.29
CA GLY A 153 -16.79 8.49 11.81
C GLY A 153 -16.80 9.10 13.21
N ILE A 154 -15.97 8.58 14.12
CA ILE A 154 -15.79 9.16 15.47
C ILE A 154 -15.30 10.61 15.37
N TYR A 155 -14.29 10.88 14.55
CA TYR A 155 -13.75 12.22 14.33
C TYR A 155 -14.82 13.19 13.82
N LEU A 156 -15.60 12.80 12.82
CA LEU A 156 -16.64 13.64 12.22
C LEU A 156 -17.79 13.93 13.18
N ASN A 157 -18.13 13.00 14.07
CA ASN A 157 -19.16 13.18 15.10
C ASN A 157 -18.80 14.23 16.15
N HIS A 158 -17.53 14.65 16.26
CA HIS A 158 -17.14 15.76 17.14
C HIS A 158 -17.56 17.14 16.61
N PHE A 159 -18.00 17.23 15.34
CA PHE A 159 -18.40 18.48 14.72
C PHE A 159 -19.92 18.52 14.51
N THR A 160 -20.49 19.70 14.69
CA THR A 160 -21.89 19.94 14.32
C THR A 160 -22.06 19.97 12.79
N PRO A 161 -23.27 19.65 12.27
CA PRO A 161 -23.53 19.75 10.83
C PRO A 161 -23.22 21.14 10.25
N ALA A 162 -23.49 22.21 11.01
CA ALA A 162 -23.18 23.58 10.60
C ALA A 162 -21.67 23.84 10.50
N GLN A 163 -20.86 23.26 11.39
CA GLN A 163 -19.39 23.38 11.31
C GLN A 163 -18.84 22.63 10.10
N LEU A 164 -19.31 21.40 9.86
CA LEU A 164 -18.90 20.61 8.70
C LEU A 164 -19.24 21.32 7.38
N GLU A 165 -20.44 21.90 7.30
CA GLU A 165 -20.86 22.66 6.12
C GLU A 165 -20.01 23.92 5.92
N ASN A 166 -19.72 24.65 7.00
CA ASN A 166 -18.83 25.81 6.94
C ASN A 166 -17.41 25.44 6.49
N TYR A 167 -16.87 24.29 6.94
CA TYR A 167 -15.57 23.81 6.47
C TYR A 167 -15.59 23.41 5.00
N ARG A 168 -16.67 22.75 4.55
CA ARG A 168 -16.87 22.39 3.15
C ARG A 168 -16.87 23.63 2.25
N VAL A 169 -17.67 24.64 2.59
CA VAL A 169 -17.78 25.90 1.83
C VAL A 169 -16.41 26.59 1.75
N LYS A 170 -15.73 26.75 2.89
CA LYS A 170 -14.40 27.40 2.91
C LYS A 170 -13.36 26.64 2.08
N ALA A 171 -13.36 25.31 2.16
CA ALA A 171 -12.45 24.49 1.36
C ALA A 171 -12.73 24.61 -0.15
N GLU A 172 -14.00 24.71 -0.53
CA GLU A 172 -14.41 24.96 -1.93
C GLU A 172 -14.02 26.34 -2.42
N GLU A 173 -14.23 27.39 -1.62
CA GLU A 173 -13.80 28.75 -1.94
C GLU A 173 -12.29 28.81 -2.17
N MET A 174 -11.51 28.21 -1.27
CA MET A 174 -10.05 28.10 -1.42
C MET A 174 -9.67 27.33 -2.69
N PHE A 175 -10.35 26.23 -2.98
CA PHE A 175 -10.09 25.44 -4.18
C PHE A 175 -10.39 26.23 -5.46
N VAL A 176 -11.50 26.96 -5.51
CA VAL A 176 -11.88 27.81 -6.65
C VAL A 176 -10.82 28.90 -6.88
N ALA A 177 -10.41 29.61 -5.84
CA ALA A 177 -9.38 30.64 -5.93
C ALA A 177 -8.03 30.09 -6.45
N LEU A 178 -7.62 28.90 -5.97
CA LEU A 178 -6.43 28.21 -6.46
C LEU A 178 -6.59 27.77 -7.93
N LYS A 179 -7.77 27.26 -8.31
CA LYS A 179 -8.06 26.84 -9.69
C LYS A 179 -7.97 28.01 -10.66
N GLU A 180 -8.54 29.15 -10.29
CA GLU A 180 -8.49 30.38 -11.09
C GLU A 180 -7.05 30.89 -11.24
N SER A 181 -6.28 30.90 -10.15
CA SER A 181 -4.85 31.28 -10.19
C SER A 181 -4.05 30.37 -11.13
N VAL A 182 -4.27 29.05 -11.09
CA VAL A 182 -3.61 28.10 -12.00
C VAL A 182 -4.02 28.34 -13.45
N VAL A 183 -5.30 28.61 -13.72
CA VAL A 183 -5.80 28.94 -15.06
C VAL A 183 -5.11 30.20 -15.59
N GLU A 184 -5.02 31.26 -14.79
CA GLU A 184 -4.35 32.50 -15.14
C GLU A 184 -2.86 32.28 -15.44
N MET A 185 -2.16 31.53 -14.59
CA MET A 185 -0.75 31.17 -14.82
C MET A 185 -0.55 30.40 -16.12
N ILE A 186 -1.45 29.47 -16.47
CA ILE A 186 -1.38 28.73 -17.74
C ILE A 186 -1.63 29.69 -18.92
N GLN A 187 -2.60 30.61 -18.81
CA GLN A 187 -2.88 31.59 -19.85
C GLN A 187 -1.67 32.49 -20.14
N GLN A 188 -1.04 33.01 -19.09
CA GLN A 188 0.10 33.93 -19.16
C GLN A 188 1.42 33.24 -19.54
N SER A 189 1.52 31.92 -19.38
CA SER A 189 2.76 31.19 -19.70
C SER A 189 3.13 31.28 -21.18
N SER A 190 4.41 31.55 -21.49
CA SER A 190 4.91 31.68 -22.86
C SER A 190 5.51 30.40 -23.45
N TRP A 191 5.81 29.42 -22.59
CA TRP A 191 6.54 28.22 -22.97
C TRP A 191 5.73 27.09 -23.65
N PRO A 192 4.41 26.89 -23.42
CA PRO A 192 3.65 25.87 -24.12
C PRO A 192 3.06 26.40 -25.43
N ASP A 193 3.02 25.55 -26.45
CA ASP A 193 2.32 25.85 -27.69
C ASP A 193 0.80 26.00 -27.48
N SER A 194 0.10 26.56 -28.48
CA SER A 194 -1.32 26.88 -28.35
C SER A 194 -2.21 25.66 -28.07
N ILE A 195 -1.89 24.50 -28.65
CA ILE A 195 -2.70 23.27 -28.51
C ILE A 195 -2.51 22.72 -27.10
N THR A 196 -1.26 22.63 -26.65
CA THR A 196 -0.94 22.18 -25.29
C THR A 196 -1.54 23.11 -24.24
N LYS A 197 -1.46 24.43 -24.44
CA LYS A 197 -2.08 25.42 -23.56
C LYS A 197 -3.59 25.23 -23.48
N GLN A 198 -4.29 25.06 -24.61
CA GLN A 198 -5.74 24.85 -24.62
C GLN A 198 -6.16 23.57 -23.87
N LYS A 199 -5.41 22.46 -24.03
CA LYS A 199 -5.64 21.22 -23.28
C LYS A 199 -5.41 21.39 -21.78
N ALA A 200 -4.34 22.09 -21.40
CA ALA A 200 -4.04 22.38 -20.00
C ALA A 200 -5.14 23.23 -19.35
N LEU A 201 -5.63 24.26 -20.04
CA LEU A 201 -6.75 25.09 -19.59
C LEU A 201 -8.03 24.26 -19.45
N SER A 202 -8.35 23.44 -20.44
CA SER A 202 -9.51 22.55 -20.37
C SER A 202 -9.42 21.61 -19.16
N LYS A 203 -8.25 21.01 -18.91
CA LYS A 203 -8.04 20.14 -17.75
C LYS A 203 -8.19 20.90 -16.44
N ALA A 204 -7.53 22.06 -16.30
CA ALA A 204 -7.56 22.87 -15.09
C ALA A 204 -8.98 23.36 -14.77
N SER A 205 -9.70 23.88 -15.77
CA SER A 205 -11.08 24.37 -15.60
C SER A 205 -12.05 23.26 -15.19
N ASN A 206 -11.81 22.02 -15.61
CA ASN A 206 -12.65 20.86 -15.30
C ASN A 206 -12.32 20.17 -13.96
N LEU A 207 -11.30 20.62 -13.22
CA LEU A 207 -11.00 20.08 -11.90
C LEU A 207 -12.17 20.34 -10.94
N ARG A 208 -12.54 19.30 -10.19
CA ARG A 208 -13.60 19.35 -9.18
C ARG A 208 -13.01 18.99 -7.81
N PRO A 209 -13.38 19.72 -6.74
CA PRO A 209 -12.98 19.35 -5.40
C PRO A 209 -13.76 18.12 -4.93
N ASN A 210 -13.11 17.27 -4.14
CA ASN A 210 -13.79 16.28 -3.30
C ASN A 210 -13.50 16.62 -1.84
N VAL A 211 -14.32 17.49 -1.26
CA VAL A 211 -14.13 18.05 0.10
C VAL A 211 -15.10 17.49 1.12
N VAL A 212 -16.07 16.67 0.68
CA VAL A 212 -17.10 16.11 1.55
C VAL A 212 -16.63 14.74 2.03
N ALA A 213 -16.72 14.51 3.34
CA ALA A 213 -16.50 13.19 3.89
C ALA A 213 -17.52 12.20 3.30
N PRO A 214 -17.11 10.99 2.91
CA PRO A 214 -18.04 9.96 2.45
C PRO A 214 -19.20 9.76 3.41
N SER A 215 -20.43 9.76 2.89
CA SER A 215 -21.66 9.63 3.70
C SER A 215 -21.69 8.34 4.54
N ILE A 216 -20.98 7.31 4.08
CA ILE A 216 -20.82 6.03 4.78
C ILE A 216 -20.17 6.18 6.16
N PHE A 217 -19.39 7.24 6.38
CA PHE A 217 -18.75 7.52 7.68
C PHE A 217 -19.73 8.10 8.72
N PHE A 218 -20.95 8.45 8.33
CA PHE A 218 -22.03 8.84 9.26
C PHE A 218 -23.01 7.69 9.53
N ASN A 219 -22.86 6.55 8.86
CA ASN A 219 -23.73 5.40 9.03
C ASN A 219 -23.24 4.53 10.19
N GLN A 220 -23.85 4.69 11.37
CA GLN A 220 -23.47 3.97 12.58
C GLN A 220 -23.53 2.45 12.42
N THR A 221 -24.57 1.91 11.78
CA THR A 221 -24.69 0.46 11.52
C THR A 221 -23.51 -0.05 10.69
N PHE A 222 -23.08 0.71 9.69
CA PHE A 222 -21.91 0.35 8.89
C PHE A 222 -20.64 0.34 9.74
N LEU A 223 -20.39 1.40 10.53
CA LEU A 223 -19.19 1.49 11.37
C LEU A 223 -19.13 0.39 12.43
N GLU A 224 -20.26 0.08 13.05
CA GLU A 224 -20.39 -1.01 14.01
C GLU A 224 -20.15 -2.37 13.36
N SER A 225 -20.71 -2.60 12.16
CA SER A 225 -20.48 -3.83 11.41
C SER A 225 -19.01 -4.00 10.99
N MET A 226 -18.28 -2.90 10.79
CA MET A 226 -16.85 -2.93 10.52
C MET A 226 -16.07 -3.24 11.80
N ALA A 227 -16.35 -2.53 12.89
CA ALA A 227 -15.68 -2.75 14.18
C ALA A 227 -15.88 -4.19 14.68
N ALA A 228 -17.08 -4.76 14.51
CA ALA A 228 -17.42 -6.11 14.96
C ALA A 228 -16.67 -7.24 14.21
N GLN A 229 -16.01 -6.97 13.09
CA GLN A 229 -15.24 -7.97 12.35
C GLN A 229 -13.91 -8.32 13.02
N VAL A 230 -13.41 -7.48 13.93
CA VAL A 230 -12.16 -7.69 14.66
C VAL A 230 -12.47 -7.91 16.12
N ASN A 231 -11.99 -9.04 16.67
CA ASN A 231 -12.08 -9.29 18.10
C ASN A 231 -10.82 -8.72 18.77
N ILE A 232 -10.93 -7.55 19.36
CA ILE A 232 -9.82 -6.92 20.07
C ILE A 232 -9.83 -7.41 21.51
N ASP A 233 -8.94 -8.34 21.83
CA ASP A 233 -8.59 -8.64 23.22
C ASP A 233 -7.55 -7.63 23.70
N GLY A 234 -7.81 -6.96 24.82
CA GLY A 234 -6.91 -5.97 25.42
C GLY A 234 -5.57 -6.54 25.88
N LEU A 235 -5.43 -7.88 25.94
CA LEU A 235 -4.21 -8.57 26.35
C LEU A 235 -3.38 -9.13 25.18
N ASP A 236 -3.95 -9.24 23.97
CA ASP A 236 -3.25 -9.79 22.79
C ASP A 236 -3.26 -8.82 21.60
N PHE A 237 -2.40 -7.81 21.71
CA PHE A 237 -2.17 -6.82 20.66
C PHE A 237 -1.74 -7.44 19.32
N VAL A 238 -0.96 -8.53 19.36
CA VAL A 238 -0.42 -9.16 18.16
C VAL A 238 -1.54 -9.88 17.40
N ALA A 239 -2.36 -10.68 18.08
CA ALA A 239 -3.48 -11.36 17.46
C ALA A 239 -4.52 -10.37 16.93
N GLY A 240 -4.86 -9.34 17.71
CA GLY A 240 -5.81 -8.30 17.30
C GLY A 240 -5.35 -7.57 16.05
N THR A 241 -4.06 -7.19 16.00
CA THR A 241 -3.53 -6.46 14.85
C THR A 241 -3.35 -7.38 13.63
N TRP A 242 -2.96 -8.64 13.80
CA TRP A 242 -2.91 -9.62 12.71
C TRP A 242 -4.29 -9.85 12.08
N GLN A 243 -5.33 -9.99 12.90
CA GLN A 243 -6.71 -10.11 12.41
C GLN A 243 -7.13 -8.85 11.63
N MET A 244 -6.82 -7.67 12.16
CA MET A 244 -7.05 -6.39 11.52
C MET A 244 -6.37 -6.32 10.14
N TYR A 245 -5.10 -6.72 10.03
CA TYR A 245 -4.40 -6.77 8.74
C TYR A 245 -5.05 -7.74 7.76
N ARG A 246 -5.46 -8.93 8.19
CA ARG A 246 -6.11 -9.90 7.29
C ARG A 246 -7.42 -9.40 6.71
N LEU A 247 -8.17 -8.58 7.46
CA LEU A 247 -9.50 -8.11 7.08
C LEU A 247 -9.48 -6.76 6.36
N PHE A 248 -8.63 -5.85 6.82
CA PHE A 248 -8.67 -4.45 6.43
C PHE A 248 -7.43 -3.96 5.68
N ARG A 249 -6.39 -4.79 5.51
CA ARG A 249 -5.29 -4.45 4.62
C ARG A 249 -5.81 -4.43 3.18
N ARG A 250 -6.33 -3.28 2.80
CA ARG A 250 -6.50 -2.84 1.42
C ARG A 250 -5.16 -2.23 1.06
N ASP A 251 -4.40 -2.91 0.21
CA ASP A 251 -3.04 -2.46 -0.13
C ASP A 251 -3.02 -1.00 -0.65
N PHE A 252 -1.89 -0.36 -0.32
CA PHE A 252 -1.44 1.00 -0.62
C PHE A 252 -1.48 1.42 -2.10
#